data_AF-A0AA37HJX5-F1
#
_entry.id   AF-A0AA37HJX5-F1
#
_cell.length_a   1.000
_cell.length_b   1.000
_cell.length_c   1.000
_cell.angle_alpha   90.00
_cell.angle_beta   90.00
_cell.angle_gamma   90.00
#
_symmetry.space_group_name_H-M   'P 1'
#
loop_
_entity.id
_entity.type
_entity.pdbx_description
1 polymer ?
#
loop_
_entity_poly.entity_id
_entity_poly.type
_entity_poly.pdbx_seq_one_letter_code
_entity_poly.pdbx_strand_id
1 'polypeptide(L)'
;MPVTRMPAAPKTASSGPGIKTDFEGYFRAALDKLHGERRYRVFADIERVAGRFPQANWRRQDGSIREITVWCSNDYLGMGQHPEVVNAMTETAKRCGVGAGGTRNIAGNNSPLVDLERELADLHGKEAGLVFTSGYVSNQAGISTIARLIPNCLILSDAFNHNSMIEGVRHSGCEKRIFRHNDLAHLEELLIEAGDRPKLIVFESVYSMDGDVAPIGKICDLADRYGAMTYLDEVHAVGLYGERGAGISERDGVMHRVDVIEGTLAKGFGCVGGYITGTSAVLDAVRSFAAGFIFTTALPPAVAAAARASVRYLKRSQVEREAHQRQAAQTKAALEAAGLPVLHTETHIVPVMVGDAELCKAAADHLLECHGIYIQPINYPTVPRGTERLRITPSPFHDAAQIEKLTAALAETWDALDLPRAGTVFVEAAE
;
A
#
# COMPACT_ATOMS: atom_id res chain seq x y z
N MET A 1 16.22 -45.91 76.39
CA MET A 1 17.20 -45.27 75.49
C MET A 1 16.62 -43.95 74.99
N PRO A 2 17.37 -42.84 75.06
CA PRO A 2 16.82 -41.50 75.03
C PRO A 2 16.63 -40.96 73.61
N VAL A 3 15.58 -40.16 73.46
CA VAL A 3 15.20 -39.39 72.26
C VAL A 3 16.28 -38.34 71.98
N THR A 4 17.05 -38.53 70.90
CA THR A 4 18.03 -37.54 70.42
C THR A 4 17.33 -36.57 69.47
N ARG A 5 17.22 -35.30 69.87
CA ARG A 5 16.73 -34.21 69.01
C ARG A 5 17.66 -34.05 67.81
N MET A 6 17.13 -34.20 66.60
CA MET A 6 17.81 -33.74 65.39
C MET A 6 17.84 -32.21 65.34
N PRO A 7 18.94 -31.60 64.86
CA PRO A 7 19.07 -30.15 64.75
C PRO A 7 18.16 -29.60 63.64
N ALA A 8 17.62 -28.41 63.88
CA ALA A 8 16.77 -27.70 62.93
C ALA A 8 17.51 -27.44 61.62
N ALA A 9 16.83 -27.70 60.50
CA ALA A 9 17.30 -27.37 59.16
C ALA A 9 17.61 -25.86 59.04
N PRO A 10 18.62 -25.45 58.27
CA PRO A 10 18.96 -24.05 58.09
C PRO A 10 17.78 -23.30 57.48
N LYS A 11 17.44 -22.13 58.06
CA LYS A 11 16.48 -21.19 57.50
C LYS A 11 16.88 -20.91 56.05
N THR A 12 16.00 -21.24 55.12
CA THR A 12 16.11 -20.83 53.73
C THR A 12 16.32 -19.32 53.69
N ALA A 13 17.36 -18.90 52.98
CA ALA A 13 17.62 -17.50 52.71
C ALA A 13 16.33 -16.87 52.17
N SER A 14 15.88 -15.80 52.83
CA SER A 14 14.80 -14.97 52.32
C SER A 14 15.19 -14.50 50.93
N SER A 15 14.46 -14.96 49.91
CA SER A 15 14.48 -14.36 48.59
C SER A 15 14.19 -12.87 48.78
N GLY A 16 15.21 -12.02 48.57
CA GLY A 16 15.02 -10.58 48.55
C GLY A 16 13.91 -10.20 47.56
N PRO A 17 13.27 -9.02 47.72
CA PRO A 17 12.23 -8.60 46.81
C PRO A 17 12.82 -8.58 45.39
N GLY A 18 12.35 -9.49 44.54
CA GLY A 18 12.81 -9.59 43.17
C GLY A 18 12.62 -8.24 42.48
N ILE A 19 13.66 -7.75 41.82
CA ILE A 19 13.61 -6.53 41.02
C ILE A 19 12.50 -6.73 39.97
N LYS A 20 11.32 -6.14 40.20
CA LYS A 20 10.28 -6.12 39.17
C LYS A 20 10.76 -5.18 38.08
N THR A 21 10.92 -5.72 36.88
CA THR A 21 11.21 -4.93 35.68
C THR A 21 10.01 -4.04 35.38
N ASP A 22 10.25 -2.72 35.22
CA ASP A 22 9.21 -1.77 34.82
C ASP A 22 9.03 -1.83 33.30
N PHE A 23 8.15 -2.73 32.86
CA PHE A 23 7.79 -2.84 31.46
C PHE A 23 7.07 -1.59 30.94
N GLU A 24 6.27 -0.91 31.76
CA GLU A 24 5.55 0.30 31.36
C GLU A 24 6.50 1.45 31.06
N GLY A 25 7.57 1.60 31.86
CA GLY A 25 8.60 2.60 31.65
C GLY A 25 9.24 2.52 30.25
N TYR A 26 9.51 1.31 29.74
CA TYR A 26 10.04 1.14 28.38
C TYR A 26 9.05 1.61 27.30
N PHE A 27 7.76 1.30 27.46
CA PHE A 27 6.75 1.72 26.49
C PHE A 27 6.50 3.23 26.53
N ARG A 28 6.46 3.84 27.71
CA ARG A 28 6.35 5.30 27.85
C ARG A 28 7.53 6.00 27.21
N ALA A 29 8.76 5.54 27.46
CA ALA A 29 9.95 6.09 26.83
C ALA A 29 9.92 5.99 25.29
N ALA A 30 9.39 4.88 24.75
CA ALA A 30 9.22 4.73 23.30
C ALA A 30 8.17 5.71 22.72
N LEU A 31 7.07 5.95 23.45
CA LEU A 31 6.04 6.92 23.07
C LEU A 31 6.57 8.36 23.19
N ASP A 32 7.27 8.68 24.27
CA ASP A 32 7.91 9.98 24.49
C ASP A 32 8.91 10.30 23.37
N LYS A 33 9.64 9.29 22.88
CA LYS A 33 10.49 9.43 21.69
C LYS A 33 9.68 9.75 20.43
N LEU A 34 8.55 9.09 20.19
CA LEU A 34 7.68 9.41 19.04
C LEU A 34 7.07 10.82 19.13
N HIS A 35 6.70 11.25 20.35
CA HIS A 35 6.23 12.62 20.60
C HIS A 35 7.33 13.65 20.42
N GLY A 36 8.54 13.40 20.94
CA GLY A 36 9.71 14.26 20.77
C GLY A 36 10.18 14.35 19.31
N GLU A 37 10.05 13.26 18.55
CA GLU A 37 10.28 13.25 17.10
C GLU A 37 9.11 13.82 16.30
N ARG A 38 7.97 14.11 16.95
CA ARG A 38 6.73 14.61 16.34
C ARG A 38 6.17 13.75 15.22
N ARG A 39 6.33 12.43 15.34
CA ARG A 39 5.80 11.43 14.39
C ARG A 39 4.72 10.54 15.00
N TYR A 40 4.23 10.90 16.19
CA TYR A 40 3.05 10.27 16.78
C TYR A 40 1.83 10.52 15.89
N ARG A 41 1.08 9.46 15.59
CA ARG A 41 -0.06 9.51 14.67
C ARG A 41 -1.35 9.64 15.46
N VAL A 42 -2.18 10.60 15.06
CA VAL A 42 -3.57 10.74 15.50
C VAL A 42 -4.45 10.42 14.29
N PHE A 43 -5.35 9.46 14.44
CA PHE A 43 -6.24 9.05 13.35
C PHE A 43 -7.52 9.87 13.36
N ALA A 44 -7.94 10.36 12.20
CA ALA A 44 -9.25 10.99 12.04
C ALA A 44 -10.34 9.91 12.02
N ASP A 45 -11.33 10.01 12.92
CA ASP A 45 -12.50 9.12 12.96
C ASP A 45 -13.51 9.57 11.89
N ILE A 46 -13.54 8.87 10.76
CA ILE A 46 -14.36 9.22 9.60
C ILE A 46 -15.27 8.07 9.17
N GLU A 47 -16.49 8.43 8.77
CA GLU A 47 -17.45 7.52 8.15
C GLU A 47 -17.77 8.01 6.73
N ARG A 48 -17.32 7.28 5.69
CA ARG A 48 -17.61 7.62 4.30
C ARG A 48 -19.09 7.46 4.00
N VAL A 49 -19.67 8.39 3.22
CA VAL A 49 -21.10 8.37 2.88
C VAL A 49 -21.30 7.73 1.50
N ALA A 50 -21.70 6.46 1.47
CA ALA A 50 -22.01 5.75 0.23
C ALA A 50 -23.12 6.48 -0.57
N GLY A 51 -22.93 6.60 -1.89
CA GLY A 51 -23.82 7.37 -2.78
C GLY A 51 -23.53 8.87 -2.81
N ARG A 52 -22.65 9.37 -1.94
CA ARG A 52 -22.16 10.76 -1.96
C ARG A 52 -20.63 10.85 -1.86
N PHE A 53 -19.90 9.82 -2.30
CA PHE A 53 -18.45 9.90 -2.40
C PHE A 53 -18.06 11.14 -3.24
N PRO A 54 -17.07 11.94 -2.82
CA PRO A 54 -16.06 11.66 -1.79
C PRO A 54 -16.36 12.24 -0.40
N GLN A 55 -17.63 12.47 -0.05
CA GLN A 55 -18.00 13.02 1.26
C GLN A 55 -17.89 11.98 2.39
N ALA A 56 -17.52 12.45 3.59
CA ALA A 56 -17.47 11.68 4.82
C ALA A 56 -17.94 12.51 6.03
N ASN A 57 -18.41 11.82 7.08
CA ASN A 57 -18.70 12.41 8.37
C ASN A 57 -17.46 12.27 9.28
N TRP A 58 -16.86 13.38 9.68
CA TRP A 58 -15.77 13.40 10.66
C TRP A 58 -16.34 13.57 12.07
N ARG A 59 -16.10 12.57 12.92
CA ARG A 59 -16.45 12.61 14.35
C ARG A 59 -15.28 13.19 15.13
N ARG A 60 -15.54 14.31 15.81
CA ARG A 60 -14.56 14.99 16.65
C ARG A 60 -14.50 14.35 18.04
N GLN A 61 -13.44 14.65 18.78
CA GLN A 61 -13.23 14.11 20.13
C GLN A 61 -14.34 14.52 21.13
N ASP A 62 -14.98 15.67 20.91
CA ASP A 62 -16.13 16.14 21.70
C ASP A 62 -17.46 15.47 21.32
N GLY A 63 -17.44 14.57 20.34
CA GLY A 63 -18.62 13.85 19.83
C GLY A 63 -19.40 14.60 18.74
N SER A 64 -19.03 15.85 18.41
CA SER A 64 -19.65 16.57 17.31
C SER A 64 -19.27 15.97 15.95
N ILE A 65 -20.16 16.12 14.97
CA ILE A 65 -19.98 15.58 13.62
C ILE A 65 -19.94 16.73 12.62
N ARG A 66 -18.91 16.73 11.77
CA ARG A 66 -18.79 17.66 10.63
C ARG A 66 -18.68 16.87 9.33
N GLU A 67 -19.46 17.25 8.32
CA GLU A 67 -19.26 16.74 6.96
C GLU A 67 -17.98 17.32 6.34
N ILE A 68 -17.17 16.46 5.74
CA ILE A 68 -15.87 16.76 5.15
C ILE A 68 -15.75 16.15 3.75
N THR A 69 -14.91 16.73 2.90
CA THR A 69 -14.55 16.16 1.60
C THR A 69 -13.19 15.47 1.68
N VAL A 70 -13.12 14.19 1.30
CA VAL A 70 -11.91 13.36 1.42
C VAL A 70 -11.09 13.38 0.14
N TRP A 71 -9.85 13.85 0.23
CA TRP A 71 -8.93 13.99 -0.91
C TRP A 71 -7.72 13.06 -0.86
N CYS A 72 -7.63 12.20 0.15
CA CYS A 72 -6.52 11.25 0.34
C CYS A 72 -6.98 9.77 0.38
N SER A 73 -8.18 9.48 -0.14
CA SER A 73 -8.66 8.10 -0.25
C SER A 73 -8.02 7.39 -1.43
N ASN A 74 -7.60 6.14 -1.22
CA ASN A 74 -7.13 5.29 -2.31
C ASN A 74 -8.24 4.48 -3.00
N ASP A 75 -9.52 4.69 -2.66
CA ASP A 75 -10.67 4.20 -3.46
C ASP A 75 -10.78 5.05 -4.74
N TYR A 76 -9.74 4.98 -5.58
CA TYR A 76 -9.44 5.94 -6.65
C TYR A 76 -10.57 6.13 -7.64
N LEU A 77 -11.30 5.05 -7.92
CA LEU A 77 -12.40 5.03 -8.88
C LEU A 77 -13.78 5.01 -8.20
N GLY A 78 -13.84 5.12 -6.86
CA GLY A 78 -15.08 5.04 -6.09
C GLY A 78 -15.78 3.67 -6.21
N MET A 79 -15.03 2.61 -6.49
CA MET A 79 -15.59 1.26 -6.67
C MET A 79 -16.14 0.69 -5.38
N GLY A 80 -15.68 1.18 -4.21
CA GLY A 80 -16.17 0.72 -2.90
C GLY A 80 -17.65 1.03 -2.64
N GLN A 81 -18.27 1.86 -3.47
CA GLN A 81 -19.71 2.17 -3.43
C GLN A 81 -20.44 1.82 -4.74
N HIS A 82 -19.75 1.24 -5.72
CA HIS A 82 -20.34 0.95 -7.02
C HIS A 82 -21.50 -0.06 -6.86
N PRO A 83 -22.69 0.18 -7.44
CA PRO A 83 -23.86 -0.66 -7.21
C PRO A 83 -23.64 -2.15 -7.50
N GLU A 84 -22.94 -2.50 -8.59
CA GLU A 84 -22.63 -3.91 -8.89
C GLU A 84 -21.74 -4.56 -7.82
N VAL A 85 -20.81 -3.81 -7.24
CA VAL A 85 -19.86 -4.30 -6.22
C VAL A 85 -20.59 -4.52 -4.90
N VAL A 86 -21.38 -3.53 -4.46
CA VAL A 86 -22.19 -3.62 -3.24
C VAL A 86 -23.21 -4.74 -3.35
N ASN A 87 -23.93 -4.85 -4.47
CA ASN A 87 -24.91 -5.91 -4.69
C ASN A 87 -24.25 -7.31 -4.66
N ALA A 88 -23.09 -7.48 -5.29
CA ALA A 88 -22.36 -8.75 -5.25
C ALA A 88 -21.96 -9.13 -3.82
N MET A 89 -21.54 -8.16 -3.00
CA MET A 89 -21.24 -8.36 -1.59
C MET A 89 -22.49 -8.78 -0.81
N THR A 90 -23.57 -8.00 -0.89
CA THR A 90 -24.80 -8.22 -0.13
C THR A 90 -25.45 -9.55 -0.45
N GLU A 91 -25.58 -9.89 -1.74
CA GLU A 91 -26.21 -11.15 -2.15
C GLU A 91 -25.36 -12.36 -1.77
N THR A 92 -24.03 -12.25 -1.82
CA THR A 92 -23.15 -13.33 -1.37
C THR A 92 -23.18 -13.48 0.15
N ALA A 93 -23.23 -12.38 0.91
CA ALA A 93 -23.34 -12.43 2.37
C ALA A 93 -24.63 -13.12 2.83
N LYS A 94 -25.76 -12.88 2.14
CA LYS A 94 -27.03 -13.57 2.42
C LYS A 94 -26.94 -15.08 2.20
N ARG A 95 -26.18 -15.55 1.21
CA ARG A 95 -26.05 -16.98 0.88
C ARG A 95 -24.96 -17.69 1.68
N CYS A 96 -23.86 -17.02 1.98
CA CYS A 96 -22.62 -17.63 2.48
C CYS A 96 -22.25 -17.16 3.90
N GLY A 97 -22.99 -16.22 4.48
CA GLY A 97 -22.62 -15.60 5.75
C GLY A 97 -21.46 -14.61 5.61
N VAL A 98 -20.85 -14.26 6.74
CA VAL A 98 -19.83 -13.20 6.83
C VAL A 98 -18.42 -13.76 6.61
N GLY A 99 -17.87 -14.48 7.60
CA GLY A 99 -16.49 -14.99 7.54
C GLY A 99 -16.37 -16.28 6.74
N ALA A 100 -15.18 -16.56 6.22
CA ALA A 100 -14.89 -17.84 5.56
C ALA A 100 -14.91 -19.04 6.53
N GLY A 101 -14.80 -18.80 7.84
CA GLY A 101 -14.91 -19.84 8.87
C GLY A 101 -13.66 -20.71 9.07
N GLY A 102 -12.59 -20.47 8.32
CA GLY A 102 -11.32 -21.19 8.48
C GLY A 102 -10.23 -20.75 7.49
N THR A 103 -9.09 -21.43 7.55
CA THR A 103 -7.99 -21.24 6.59
C THR A 103 -8.35 -21.83 5.23
N ARG A 104 -7.56 -21.53 4.18
CA ARG A 104 -7.78 -22.14 2.85
C ARG A 104 -7.87 -23.67 2.93
N ASN A 105 -7.02 -24.32 3.72
CA ASN A 105 -7.01 -25.79 3.80
C ASN A 105 -8.13 -26.36 4.68
N ILE A 106 -8.65 -25.59 5.64
CA ILE A 106 -9.62 -26.06 6.64
C ILE A 106 -10.92 -25.28 6.46
N ALA A 107 -11.78 -25.78 5.57
CA ALA A 107 -13.13 -25.26 5.28
C ALA A 107 -13.25 -23.81 4.75
N GLY A 108 -12.16 -23.03 4.67
CA GLY A 108 -12.20 -21.64 4.20
C GLY A 108 -12.07 -21.44 2.68
N ASN A 109 -11.69 -22.47 1.91
CA ASN A 109 -11.63 -22.37 0.45
C ASN A 109 -13.04 -22.43 -0.17
N ASN A 110 -13.52 -21.29 -0.67
CA ASN A 110 -14.88 -21.10 -1.16
C ASN A 110 -14.90 -20.68 -2.64
N SER A 111 -16.00 -20.98 -3.35
CA SER A 111 -16.11 -20.72 -4.79
C SER A 111 -15.93 -19.23 -5.18
N PRO A 112 -16.48 -18.24 -4.45
CA PRO A 112 -16.21 -16.82 -4.74
C PRO A 112 -14.72 -16.47 -4.76
N LEU A 113 -13.94 -17.03 -3.84
CA LEU A 113 -12.49 -16.82 -3.77
C LEU A 113 -11.75 -17.48 -4.94
N VAL A 114 -12.09 -18.73 -5.28
CA VAL A 114 -11.50 -19.44 -6.43
C VAL A 114 -11.83 -18.73 -7.75
N ASP A 115 -13.05 -18.24 -7.89
CA ASP A 115 -13.46 -17.50 -9.07
C ASP A 115 -12.77 -16.14 -9.19
N LEU A 116 -12.49 -15.48 -8.06
CA LEU A 116 -11.68 -14.27 -8.04
C LEU A 116 -10.24 -14.55 -8.48
N GLU A 117 -9.61 -15.63 -8.01
CA GLU A 117 -8.26 -16.04 -8.42
C GLU A 117 -8.16 -16.24 -9.93
N ARG A 118 -9.15 -16.89 -10.54
CA ARG A 118 -9.24 -17.06 -12.00
C ARG A 118 -9.44 -15.73 -12.73
N GLU A 119 -10.28 -14.85 -12.22
CA GLU A 119 -10.55 -13.55 -12.82
C GLU A 119 -9.29 -12.66 -12.84
N LEU A 120 -8.49 -12.73 -11.77
CA LEU A 120 -7.22 -12.02 -11.65
C LEU A 120 -6.15 -12.60 -12.57
N ALA A 121 -6.06 -13.92 -12.70
CA ALA A 121 -5.19 -14.56 -13.67
C ALA A 121 -5.52 -14.11 -15.12
N ASP A 122 -6.81 -14.07 -15.47
CA ASP A 122 -7.28 -13.57 -16.77
C ASP A 122 -7.04 -12.07 -16.97
N LEU A 123 -7.17 -11.25 -15.90
CA LEU A 123 -6.85 -9.82 -15.97
C LEU A 123 -5.41 -9.62 -16.46
N HIS A 124 -4.46 -10.36 -15.86
CA HIS A 124 -3.02 -10.21 -16.08
C HIS A 124 -2.46 -11.10 -17.19
N GLY A 125 -3.30 -11.87 -17.88
CA GLY A 125 -2.86 -12.84 -18.89
C GLY A 125 -1.88 -13.88 -18.35
N LYS A 126 -2.05 -14.28 -17.08
CA LYS A 126 -1.20 -15.27 -16.39
C LYS A 126 -1.92 -16.59 -16.23
N GLU A 127 -1.16 -17.65 -15.97
CA GLU A 127 -1.71 -18.99 -15.82
C GLU A 127 -2.53 -19.15 -14.53
N ALA A 128 -2.09 -18.51 -13.44
CA ALA A 128 -2.73 -18.62 -12.14
C ALA A 128 -2.66 -17.32 -11.35
N GLY A 129 -3.61 -17.17 -10.42
CA GLY A 129 -3.67 -16.11 -9.42
C GLY A 129 -3.85 -16.69 -8.02
N LEU A 130 -3.35 -15.99 -7.00
CA LEU A 130 -3.43 -16.41 -5.61
C LEU A 130 -3.79 -15.22 -4.72
N VAL A 131 -4.90 -15.32 -3.98
CA VAL A 131 -5.43 -14.21 -3.17
C VAL A 131 -4.99 -14.31 -1.70
N PHE A 132 -4.63 -13.16 -1.14
CA PHE A 132 -4.18 -12.92 0.23
C PHE A 132 -5.09 -11.92 0.95
N THR A 133 -4.91 -11.79 2.26
CA THR A 133 -5.71 -10.90 3.11
C THR A 133 -5.46 -9.41 2.87
N SER A 134 -4.30 -9.03 2.31
CA SER A 134 -3.98 -7.65 1.91
C SER A 134 -2.82 -7.63 0.92
N GLY A 135 -2.66 -6.50 0.20
CA GLY A 135 -1.48 -6.23 -0.65
C GLY A 135 -0.15 -6.27 0.12
N TYR A 136 -0.20 -5.97 1.42
CA TYR A 136 0.97 -6.09 2.29
C TYR A 136 1.41 -7.55 2.43
N VAL A 137 0.45 -8.44 2.70
CA VAL A 137 0.73 -9.86 2.94
C VAL A 137 1.12 -10.57 1.65
N SER A 138 0.50 -10.26 0.50
CA SER A 138 0.91 -10.82 -0.80
C SER A 138 2.36 -10.50 -1.14
N ASN A 139 2.78 -9.25 -0.97
CA ASN A 139 4.18 -8.84 -1.10
C ASN A 139 5.09 -9.59 -0.12
N GLN A 140 4.81 -9.48 1.18
CA GLN A 140 5.67 -10.04 2.22
C GLN A 140 5.83 -11.56 2.06
N ALA A 141 4.72 -12.28 1.88
CA ALA A 141 4.71 -13.73 1.80
C ALA A 141 5.18 -14.24 0.43
N GLY A 142 4.80 -13.55 -0.65
CA GLY A 142 5.18 -13.89 -2.03
C GLY A 142 6.69 -13.76 -2.23
N ILE A 143 7.24 -12.56 -2.01
CA ILE A 143 8.67 -12.29 -2.21
C ILE A 143 9.52 -13.20 -1.33
N SER A 144 9.21 -13.31 -0.03
CA SER A 144 10.01 -14.10 0.90
C SER A 144 10.03 -15.59 0.53
N THR A 145 8.89 -16.14 0.11
CA THR A 145 8.78 -17.56 -0.24
C THR A 145 9.42 -17.86 -1.59
N ILE A 146 9.19 -17.03 -2.61
CA ILE A 146 9.81 -17.19 -3.93
C ILE A 146 11.34 -17.16 -3.78
N ALA A 147 11.89 -16.12 -3.16
CA ALA A 147 13.34 -15.97 -3.05
C ALA A 147 13.98 -17.11 -2.24
N ARG A 148 13.36 -17.54 -1.13
CA ARG A 148 13.89 -18.62 -0.29
C ARG A 148 13.91 -19.99 -0.98
N LEU A 149 12.98 -20.24 -1.90
CA LEU A 149 12.93 -21.50 -2.66
C LEU A 149 13.95 -21.53 -3.81
N ILE A 150 14.48 -20.38 -4.23
CA ILE A 150 15.50 -20.27 -5.26
C ILE A 150 16.89 -20.45 -4.61
N PRO A 151 17.67 -21.49 -4.96
CA PRO A 151 18.99 -21.72 -4.37
C PRO A 151 19.93 -20.56 -4.64
N ASN A 152 20.59 -20.07 -3.59
CA ASN A 152 21.53 -18.95 -3.67
C ASN A 152 20.94 -17.72 -4.39
N CYS A 153 19.66 -17.40 -4.17
CA CYS A 153 19.03 -16.22 -4.77
C CYS A 153 19.72 -14.92 -4.30
N LEU A 154 19.94 -13.99 -5.23
CA LEU A 154 20.23 -12.58 -4.94
C LEU A 154 18.99 -11.74 -5.22
N ILE A 155 18.54 -10.94 -4.25
CA ILE A 155 17.44 -10.01 -4.46
C ILE A 155 17.99 -8.62 -4.82
N LEU A 156 17.53 -8.07 -5.94
CA LEU A 156 17.80 -6.71 -6.38
C LEU A 156 16.55 -5.87 -6.14
N SER A 157 16.58 -4.98 -5.16
CA SER A 157 15.43 -4.19 -4.73
C SER A 157 15.61 -2.74 -5.13
N ASP A 158 14.59 -2.14 -5.74
CA ASP A 158 14.53 -0.69 -5.90
C ASP A 158 14.60 -0.02 -4.51
N ALA A 159 15.28 1.12 -4.42
CA ALA A 159 15.46 1.88 -3.19
C ALA A 159 14.14 2.37 -2.58
N PHE A 160 13.13 2.65 -3.40
CA PHE A 160 11.85 3.23 -2.96
C PHE A 160 10.73 2.20 -2.83
N ASN A 161 11.05 0.91 -2.95
CA ASN A 161 10.08 -0.15 -2.75
C ASN A 161 9.30 -0.02 -1.44
N HIS A 162 8.00 -0.25 -1.54
CA HIS A 162 7.08 -0.17 -0.42
C HIS A 162 7.51 -1.10 0.73
N ASN A 163 7.17 -0.70 1.96
CA ASN A 163 7.58 -1.42 3.16
C ASN A 163 7.18 -2.90 3.17
N SER A 164 6.06 -3.28 2.54
CA SER A 164 5.68 -4.71 2.40
C SER A 164 6.68 -5.52 1.59
N MET A 165 7.24 -4.92 0.53
CA MET A 165 8.28 -5.55 -0.29
C MET A 165 9.58 -5.63 0.50
N ILE A 166 9.99 -4.54 1.15
CA ILE A 166 11.17 -4.51 2.03
C ILE A 166 11.08 -5.62 3.10
N GLU A 167 9.92 -5.78 3.72
CA GLU A 167 9.70 -6.84 4.70
C GLU A 167 9.74 -8.22 4.04
N GLY A 168 9.17 -8.41 2.85
CA GLY A 168 9.32 -9.66 2.09
C GLY A 168 10.79 -10.01 1.80
N VAL A 169 11.58 -9.03 1.34
CA VAL A 169 13.02 -9.18 1.10
C VAL A 169 13.75 -9.52 2.40
N ARG A 170 13.49 -8.81 3.50
CA ARG A 170 14.10 -9.09 4.81
C ARG A 170 13.75 -10.50 5.34
N HIS A 171 12.49 -10.90 5.25
CA HIS A 171 12.01 -12.19 5.74
C HIS A 171 12.49 -13.38 4.89
N SER A 172 12.93 -13.14 3.65
CA SER A 172 13.54 -14.19 2.83
C SER A 172 14.85 -14.74 3.44
N GLY A 173 15.59 -13.90 4.16
CA GLY A 173 16.96 -14.20 4.62
C GLY A 173 18.00 -14.28 3.50
N CYS A 174 17.62 -14.02 2.25
CA CYS A 174 18.53 -13.99 1.11
C CYS A 174 19.41 -12.73 1.15
N GLU A 175 20.56 -12.81 0.48
CA GLU A 175 21.37 -11.63 0.20
C GLU A 175 20.57 -10.66 -0.67
N LYS A 176 20.72 -9.36 -0.41
CA LYS A 176 20.07 -8.31 -1.18
C LYS A 176 21.05 -7.21 -1.55
N ARG A 177 20.85 -6.59 -2.72
CA ARG A 177 21.46 -5.32 -3.10
C ARG A 177 20.35 -4.34 -3.47
N ILE A 178 20.51 -3.09 -3.08
CA ILE A 178 19.56 -2.02 -3.38
C ILE A 178 20.10 -1.27 -4.59
N PHE A 179 19.33 -1.20 -5.67
CA PHE A 179 19.66 -0.31 -6.78
C PHE A 179 18.98 1.05 -6.57
N ARG A 180 19.60 2.09 -7.12
CA ARG A 180 19.10 3.46 -6.99
C ARG A 180 17.74 3.54 -7.69
N HIS A 181 16.82 4.32 -7.13
CA HIS A 181 15.44 4.34 -7.57
C HIS A 181 15.33 4.60 -9.07
N ASN A 182 14.69 3.67 -9.81
CA ASN A 182 14.56 3.70 -11.27
C ASN A 182 15.88 3.82 -12.09
N ASP A 183 17.05 3.60 -11.48
CA ASP A 183 18.37 3.68 -12.12
C ASP A 183 18.75 2.35 -12.79
N LEU A 184 18.51 2.28 -14.11
CA LEU A 184 18.83 1.13 -14.93
C LEU A 184 20.34 0.85 -15.05
N ALA A 185 21.18 1.88 -14.98
CA ALA A 185 22.63 1.70 -15.08
C ALA A 185 23.16 1.02 -13.81
N HIS A 186 22.71 1.49 -12.64
CA HIS A 186 23.06 0.83 -11.38
C HIS A 186 22.50 -0.59 -11.30
N LEU A 187 21.27 -0.81 -11.75
CA LEU A 187 20.70 -2.15 -11.81
C LEU A 187 21.55 -3.07 -12.70
N GLU A 188 21.97 -2.61 -13.87
CA GLU A 188 22.84 -3.37 -14.77
C GLU A 188 24.22 -3.66 -14.15
N GLU A 189 24.84 -2.69 -13.47
CA GLU A 189 26.09 -2.91 -12.71
C GLU A 189 25.96 -4.06 -11.70
N LEU A 190 24.89 -4.04 -10.88
CA LEU A 190 24.63 -5.08 -9.89
C LEU A 190 24.31 -6.44 -10.53
N LEU A 191 23.64 -6.45 -11.69
CA LEU A 191 23.36 -7.66 -12.45
C LEU A 191 24.64 -8.29 -13.01
N ILE A 192 25.57 -7.48 -13.51
CA ILE A 192 26.89 -7.93 -13.98
C ILE A 192 27.70 -8.51 -12.82
N GLU A 193 27.75 -7.81 -11.67
CA GLU A 193 28.43 -8.30 -10.47
C GLU A 193 27.89 -9.65 -9.99
N ALA A 194 26.58 -9.89 -10.13
CA ALA A 194 25.93 -11.11 -9.69
C ALA A 194 26.29 -12.35 -10.55
N GLY A 195 26.84 -12.18 -11.75
CA GLY A 195 27.24 -13.28 -12.64
C GLY A 195 26.08 -14.23 -12.97
N ASP A 196 26.31 -15.54 -12.93
CA ASP A 196 25.29 -16.57 -13.26
C ASP A 196 24.35 -16.93 -12.08
N ARG A 197 24.53 -16.27 -10.93
CA ARG A 197 23.69 -16.53 -9.74
C ARG A 197 22.21 -16.27 -10.05
N PRO A 198 21.25 -17.07 -9.56
CA PRO A 198 19.83 -16.76 -9.68
C PRO A 198 19.50 -15.41 -9.04
N LYS A 199 18.70 -14.58 -9.71
CA LYS A 199 18.36 -13.23 -9.26
C LYS A 199 16.86 -13.01 -9.27
N LEU A 200 16.39 -12.20 -8.33
CA LEU A 200 15.03 -11.69 -8.28
C LEU A 200 15.07 -10.16 -8.24
N ILE A 201 14.59 -9.49 -9.29
CA ILE A 201 14.42 -8.04 -9.34
C ILE A 201 13.03 -7.71 -8.82
N VAL A 202 12.95 -6.88 -7.78
CA VAL A 202 11.68 -6.46 -7.15
C VAL A 202 11.53 -4.94 -7.24
N PHE A 203 10.42 -4.48 -7.80
CA PHE A 203 10.17 -3.05 -8.05
C PHE A 203 8.66 -2.74 -8.16
N GLU A 204 8.28 -1.46 -8.02
CA GLU A 204 6.91 -0.98 -8.24
C GLU A 204 6.71 -0.48 -9.67
N SER A 205 5.47 -0.50 -10.16
CA SER A 205 5.09 0.15 -11.42
C SER A 205 4.86 1.65 -11.21
N VAL A 206 3.94 2.02 -10.32
CA VAL A 206 3.64 3.39 -9.89
C VAL A 206 4.01 3.51 -8.43
N TYR A 207 5.01 4.33 -8.11
CA TYR A 207 5.47 4.47 -6.74
C TYR A 207 4.49 5.31 -5.92
N SER A 208 4.12 4.77 -4.76
CA SER A 208 2.95 5.24 -4.01
C SER A 208 2.99 6.72 -3.61
N MET A 209 4.15 7.30 -3.32
CA MET A 209 4.28 8.64 -2.74
C MET A 209 4.57 9.73 -3.77
N ASP A 210 5.44 9.43 -4.72
CA ASP A 210 5.99 10.39 -5.67
C ASP A 210 5.23 10.34 -6.99
N GLY A 211 4.55 9.23 -7.29
CA GLY A 211 3.72 9.08 -8.47
C GLY A 211 4.51 9.00 -9.78
N ASP A 212 5.81 8.74 -9.70
CA ASP A 212 6.65 8.35 -10.83
C ASP A 212 6.37 6.89 -11.24
N VAL A 213 6.90 6.52 -12.42
CA VAL A 213 6.61 5.24 -13.08
C VAL A 213 7.91 4.54 -13.45
N ALA A 214 8.04 3.26 -13.09
CA ALA A 214 9.21 2.47 -13.46
C ALA A 214 9.32 2.23 -14.97
N PRO A 215 10.54 2.16 -15.53
CA PRO A 215 10.77 1.76 -16.91
C PRO A 215 10.65 0.24 -17.09
N ILE A 216 9.45 -0.33 -16.85
CA ILE A 216 9.18 -1.78 -16.75
C ILE A 216 9.81 -2.57 -17.91
N GLY A 217 9.57 -2.15 -19.16
CA GLY A 217 10.11 -2.82 -20.34
C GLY A 217 11.64 -2.92 -20.35
N LYS A 218 12.33 -1.86 -19.90
CA LYS A 218 13.81 -1.84 -19.83
C LYS A 218 14.34 -2.67 -18.66
N ILE A 219 13.60 -2.73 -17.55
CA ILE A 219 13.93 -3.65 -16.45
C ILE A 219 13.79 -5.10 -16.92
N CYS A 220 12.73 -5.42 -17.67
CA CYS A 220 12.59 -6.73 -18.31
C CYS A 220 13.71 -7.01 -19.33
N ASP A 221 14.18 -6.02 -20.09
CA ASP A 221 15.32 -6.20 -21.01
C ASP A 221 16.59 -6.63 -20.27
N LEU A 222 16.85 -6.02 -19.11
CA LEU A 222 17.96 -6.40 -18.24
C LEU A 222 17.73 -7.77 -17.60
N ALA A 223 16.50 -8.06 -17.17
CA ALA A 223 16.15 -9.36 -16.59
C ALA A 223 16.39 -10.50 -17.58
N ASP A 224 15.95 -10.35 -18.82
CA ASP A 224 16.16 -11.31 -19.91
C ASP A 224 17.66 -11.48 -20.23
N ARG A 225 18.41 -10.36 -20.29
CA ARG A 225 19.84 -10.37 -20.62
C ARG A 225 20.68 -11.08 -19.56
N TYR A 226 20.37 -10.90 -18.28
CA TYR A 226 21.18 -11.38 -17.15
C TYR A 226 20.56 -12.57 -16.39
N GLY A 227 19.48 -13.15 -16.93
CA GLY A 227 18.82 -14.32 -16.35
C GLY A 227 18.23 -14.05 -14.96
N ALA A 228 17.46 -12.98 -14.81
CA ALA A 228 16.78 -12.63 -13.58
C ALA A 228 15.26 -12.82 -13.69
N MET A 229 14.63 -13.18 -12.59
CA MET A 229 13.17 -13.16 -12.46
C MET A 229 12.70 -11.76 -12.03
N THR A 230 11.52 -11.35 -12.47
CA THR A 230 10.89 -10.06 -12.14
C THR A 230 9.66 -10.23 -11.24
N TYR A 231 9.59 -9.43 -10.19
CA TYR A 231 8.43 -9.27 -9.34
C TYR A 231 8.00 -7.80 -9.37
N LEU A 232 6.85 -7.53 -9.96
CA LEU A 232 6.31 -6.19 -10.16
C LEU A 232 5.12 -5.96 -9.22
N ASP A 233 5.19 -4.92 -8.41
CA ASP A 233 4.05 -4.41 -7.65
C ASP A 233 3.24 -3.40 -8.49
N GLU A 234 1.98 -3.73 -8.78
CA GLU A 234 1.02 -2.90 -9.51
C GLU A 234 -0.11 -2.36 -8.62
N VAL A 235 0.10 -2.31 -7.30
CA VAL A 235 -0.89 -1.88 -6.30
C VAL A 235 -1.51 -0.51 -6.61
N HIS A 236 -0.70 0.43 -7.09
CA HIS A 236 -1.14 1.79 -7.44
C HIS A 236 -1.51 1.94 -8.92
N ALA A 237 -1.58 0.85 -9.67
CA ALA A 237 -1.87 0.89 -11.10
C ALA A 237 -3.09 0.05 -11.50
N VAL A 238 -3.31 -1.09 -10.83
CA VAL A 238 -4.43 -1.98 -11.15
C VAL A 238 -5.79 -1.29 -10.98
N GLY A 239 -6.65 -1.48 -11.98
CA GLY A 239 -7.90 -0.78 -12.21
C GLY A 239 -7.76 0.55 -12.97
N LEU A 240 -6.58 1.17 -12.96
CA LEU A 240 -6.38 2.58 -13.35
C LEU A 240 -5.71 2.77 -14.71
N TYR A 241 -4.88 1.81 -15.13
CA TYR A 241 -4.10 1.87 -16.36
C TYR A 241 -4.26 0.61 -17.21
N GLY A 242 -4.07 0.77 -18.52
CA GLY A 242 -4.25 -0.29 -19.51
C GLY A 242 -5.70 -0.45 -19.99
N GLU A 243 -5.88 -1.19 -21.08
CA GLU A 243 -7.17 -1.37 -21.73
C GLU A 243 -8.18 -2.11 -20.85
N ARG A 244 -7.72 -3.05 -20.03
CA ARG A 244 -8.57 -3.82 -19.11
C ARG A 244 -8.35 -3.42 -17.65
N GLY A 245 -7.56 -2.38 -17.41
CA GLY A 245 -7.21 -1.96 -16.05
C GLY A 245 -6.24 -2.93 -15.38
N ALA A 246 -5.38 -3.64 -16.13
CA ALA A 246 -4.43 -4.57 -15.55
C ALA A 246 -3.16 -3.88 -15.02
N GLY A 247 -2.93 -2.61 -15.36
CA GLY A 247 -1.82 -1.81 -14.82
C GLY A 247 -0.95 -1.15 -15.88
N ILE A 248 0.20 -0.63 -15.46
CA ILE A 248 1.19 0.00 -16.33
C ILE A 248 1.80 -1.02 -17.28
N SER A 249 2.04 -2.26 -16.82
CA SER A 249 2.59 -3.30 -17.69
C SER A 249 1.64 -3.64 -18.86
N GLU A 250 0.32 -3.53 -18.67
CA GLU A 250 -0.66 -3.62 -19.77
C GLU A 250 -0.62 -2.38 -20.66
N ARG A 251 -0.62 -1.17 -20.07
CA ARG A 251 -0.51 0.10 -20.82
C ARG A 251 0.69 0.09 -21.77
N ASP A 252 1.82 -0.44 -21.31
CA ASP A 252 3.08 -0.43 -22.05
C ASP A 252 3.27 -1.68 -22.93
N GLY A 253 2.32 -2.62 -22.93
CA GLY A 253 2.35 -3.83 -23.75
C GLY A 253 3.40 -4.87 -23.31
N VAL A 254 3.94 -4.76 -22.10
CA VAL A 254 5.04 -5.60 -21.57
C VAL A 254 4.59 -6.58 -20.49
N MET A 255 3.31 -6.62 -20.13
CA MET A 255 2.73 -7.49 -19.10
C MET A 255 3.13 -8.97 -19.23
N HIS A 256 3.27 -9.47 -20.46
CA HIS A 256 3.68 -10.85 -20.73
C HIS A 256 5.13 -11.17 -20.33
N ARG A 257 6.00 -10.15 -20.22
CA ARG A 257 7.43 -10.29 -19.86
C ARG A 257 7.69 -10.29 -18.35
N VAL A 258 6.71 -9.87 -17.55
CA VAL A 258 6.83 -9.84 -16.09
C VAL A 258 6.53 -11.23 -15.51
N ASP A 259 7.38 -11.79 -14.66
CA ASP A 259 7.17 -13.16 -14.16
C ASP A 259 6.08 -13.24 -13.10
N VAL A 260 6.09 -12.30 -12.15
CA VAL A 260 5.08 -12.19 -11.09
C VAL A 260 4.55 -10.76 -11.01
N ILE A 261 3.24 -10.62 -11.09
CA ILE A 261 2.54 -9.34 -10.88
C ILE A 261 1.77 -9.43 -9.57
N GLU A 262 2.09 -8.52 -8.66
CA GLU A 262 1.36 -8.29 -7.42
C GLU A 262 0.35 -7.16 -7.61
N GLY A 263 -0.82 -7.28 -6.98
CA GLY A 263 -1.73 -6.15 -6.87
C GLY A 263 -2.59 -6.20 -5.62
N THR A 264 -3.32 -5.10 -5.39
CA THR A 264 -4.29 -4.99 -4.29
C THR A 264 -5.72 -4.98 -4.79
N LEU A 265 -6.65 -5.45 -3.95
CA LEU A 265 -8.08 -5.29 -4.14
C LEU A 265 -8.64 -4.03 -3.46
N ALA A 266 -7.80 -3.32 -2.68
CA ALA A 266 -8.25 -2.27 -1.76
C ALA A 266 -8.22 -0.84 -2.32
N LYS A 267 -7.72 -0.66 -3.55
CA LYS A 267 -7.50 0.65 -4.16
C LYS A 267 -8.39 0.87 -5.38
N GLY A 268 -7.87 0.71 -6.59
CA GLY A 268 -8.66 0.83 -7.82
C GLY A 268 -9.93 -0.02 -7.83
N PHE A 269 -9.91 -1.19 -7.17
CA PHE A 269 -11.06 -2.10 -7.06
C PHE A 269 -11.99 -1.84 -5.85
N GLY A 270 -11.63 -0.96 -4.91
CA GLY A 270 -12.52 -0.50 -3.83
C GLY A 270 -12.94 -1.53 -2.77
N CYS A 271 -12.27 -2.68 -2.68
CA CYS A 271 -12.58 -3.77 -1.74
C CYS A 271 -11.48 -3.92 -0.67
N VAL A 272 -11.10 -5.16 -0.31
CA VAL A 272 -9.93 -5.45 0.54
C VAL A 272 -9.32 -6.79 0.13
N GLY A 273 -8.00 -6.88 0.22
CA GLY A 273 -7.23 -8.05 -0.17
C GLY A 273 -5.99 -7.69 -0.99
N GLY A 274 -5.16 -8.68 -1.24
CA GLY A 274 -4.01 -8.62 -2.14
C GLY A 274 -3.91 -9.89 -2.96
N TYR A 275 -3.09 -9.89 -3.99
CA TYR A 275 -2.90 -11.09 -4.81
C TYR A 275 -1.55 -11.05 -5.52
N ILE A 276 -1.11 -12.22 -5.96
CA ILE A 276 -0.06 -12.35 -6.98
C ILE A 276 -0.60 -13.18 -8.15
N THR A 277 -0.09 -12.93 -9.35
CA THR A 277 -0.34 -13.71 -10.58
C THR A 277 0.97 -14.02 -11.28
N GLY A 278 0.99 -15.08 -12.09
CA GLY A 278 2.23 -15.65 -12.65
C GLY A 278 2.02 -17.06 -13.19
N THR A 279 3.10 -17.84 -13.30
CA THR A 279 3.03 -19.24 -13.74
C THR A 279 2.42 -20.15 -12.69
N SER A 280 1.75 -21.22 -13.11
CA SER A 280 1.12 -22.20 -12.21
C SER A 280 2.11 -22.76 -11.19
N ALA A 281 3.36 -23.02 -11.63
CA ALA A 281 4.41 -23.54 -10.76
C ALA A 281 4.79 -22.55 -9.64
N VAL A 282 4.96 -21.26 -9.97
CA VAL A 282 5.29 -20.23 -8.97
C VAL A 282 4.14 -20.07 -7.97
N LEU A 283 2.90 -19.97 -8.44
CA LEU A 283 1.76 -19.76 -7.57
C LEU A 283 1.50 -20.99 -6.69
N ASP A 284 1.68 -22.20 -7.23
CA ASP A 284 1.53 -23.43 -6.46
C ASP A 284 2.61 -23.61 -5.39
N ALA A 285 3.84 -23.17 -5.68
CA ALA A 285 4.91 -23.10 -4.71
C ALA A 285 4.56 -22.09 -3.59
N VAL A 286 4.14 -20.86 -3.93
CA VAL A 286 3.76 -19.88 -2.90
C VAL A 286 2.57 -20.40 -2.07
N ARG A 287 1.54 -20.95 -2.71
CA ARG A 287 0.36 -21.56 -2.05
C ARG A 287 0.76 -22.65 -1.05
N SER A 288 1.81 -23.41 -1.35
CA SER A 288 2.24 -24.58 -0.57
C SER A 288 3.29 -24.30 0.50
N PHE A 289 4.05 -23.20 0.38
CA PHE A 289 5.16 -22.90 1.29
C PHE A 289 4.99 -21.59 2.08
N ALA A 290 4.14 -20.65 1.64
CA ALA A 290 4.01 -19.36 2.29
C ALA A 290 3.19 -19.43 3.57
N ALA A 291 3.86 -19.32 4.73
CA ALA A 291 3.20 -19.36 6.04
C ALA A 291 2.10 -18.28 6.20
N GLY A 292 2.35 -17.07 5.68
CA GLY A 292 1.39 -15.95 5.68
C GLY A 292 0.12 -16.20 4.84
N PHE A 293 0.13 -17.21 3.97
CA PHE A 293 -1.04 -17.68 3.23
C PHE A 293 -1.73 -18.87 3.93
N ILE A 294 -0.94 -19.84 4.41
CA ILE A 294 -1.45 -21.12 4.92
C ILE A 294 -2.12 -20.97 6.30
N PHE A 295 -1.50 -20.20 7.20
CA PHE A 295 -1.87 -20.16 8.62
C PHE A 295 -2.72 -18.93 8.98
N THR A 296 -3.52 -18.45 8.04
CA THR A 296 -4.46 -17.35 8.24
C THR A 296 -5.85 -17.71 7.72
N THR A 297 -6.87 -17.09 8.31
CA THR A 297 -8.25 -17.24 7.86
C THR A 297 -8.39 -16.69 6.44
N ALA A 298 -9.10 -17.43 5.57
CA ALA A 298 -9.33 -17.01 4.19
C ALA A 298 -10.21 -15.75 4.12
N LEU A 299 -10.09 -15.03 3.00
CA LEU A 299 -10.90 -13.83 2.73
C LEU A 299 -12.41 -14.17 2.77
N PRO A 300 -13.26 -13.34 3.40
CA PRO A 300 -14.71 -13.50 3.38
C PRO A 300 -15.28 -13.74 1.98
N PRO A 301 -16.19 -14.71 1.76
CA PRO A 301 -16.78 -14.99 0.46
C PRO A 301 -17.46 -13.77 -0.17
N ALA A 302 -18.14 -12.96 0.64
CA ALA A 302 -18.81 -11.74 0.20
C ALA A 302 -17.83 -10.68 -0.31
N VAL A 303 -16.67 -10.55 0.35
CA VAL A 303 -15.60 -9.63 -0.10
C VAL A 303 -14.97 -10.13 -1.40
N ALA A 304 -14.74 -11.44 -1.53
CA ALA A 304 -14.21 -12.02 -2.76
C ALA A 304 -15.15 -11.82 -3.96
N ALA A 305 -16.46 -12.00 -3.74
CA ALA A 305 -17.47 -11.75 -4.77
C ALA A 305 -17.54 -10.28 -5.18
N ALA A 306 -17.47 -9.36 -4.22
CA ALA A 306 -17.44 -7.91 -4.48
C ALA A 306 -16.21 -7.51 -5.30
N ALA A 307 -15.02 -7.98 -4.90
CA ALA A 307 -13.78 -7.73 -5.61
C ALA A 307 -13.82 -8.28 -7.03
N ARG A 308 -14.36 -9.50 -7.23
CA ARG A 308 -14.53 -10.08 -8.57
C ARG A 308 -15.46 -9.23 -9.44
N ALA A 309 -16.57 -8.75 -8.88
CA ALA A 309 -17.50 -7.88 -9.61
C ALA A 309 -16.79 -6.57 -10.05
N SER A 310 -16.02 -5.97 -9.14
CA SER A 310 -15.23 -4.76 -9.40
C SER A 310 -14.21 -4.97 -10.53
N VAL A 311 -13.40 -6.03 -10.45
CA VAL A 311 -12.44 -6.42 -11.49
C VAL A 311 -13.15 -6.65 -12.83
N ARG A 312 -14.23 -7.44 -12.84
CA ARG A 312 -15.00 -7.73 -14.07
C ARG A 312 -15.54 -6.47 -14.71
N TYR A 313 -16.04 -5.53 -13.92
CA TYR A 313 -16.58 -4.28 -14.42
C TYR A 313 -15.48 -3.42 -15.07
N LEU A 314 -14.38 -3.17 -14.34
CA LEU A 314 -13.27 -2.33 -14.82
C LEU A 314 -12.49 -2.93 -16.00
N LYS A 315 -12.55 -4.24 -16.20
CA LYS A 315 -12.04 -4.91 -17.42
C LYS A 315 -12.73 -4.51 -18.71
N ARG A 316 -13.95 -3.98 -18.61
CA ARG A 316 -14.78 -3.62 -19.78
C ARG A 316 -15.08 -2.12 -19.86
N SER A 317 -14.99 -1.40 -18.75
CA SER A 317 -15.29 0.04 -18.70
C SER A 317 -14.02 0.89 -18.67
N GLN A 318 -13.98 1.91 -19.53
CA GLN A 318 -12.96 2.96 -19.54
C GLN A 318 -13.44 4.26 -18.88
N VAL A 319 -14.75 4.39 -18.64
CA VAL A 319 -15.39 5.65 -18.21
C VAL A 319 -14.76 6.19 -16.93
N GLU A 320 -14.53 5.32 -15.95
CA GLU A 320 -13.95 5.66 -14.66
C GLU A 320 -12.49 6.08 -14.81
N ARG A 321 -11.72 5.37 -15.64
CA ARG A 321 -10.29 5.68 -15.89
C ARG A 321 -10.13 7.02 -16.58
N GLU A 322 -10.89 7.27 -17.65
CA GLU A 322 -10.83 8.53 -18.38
C GLU A 322 -11.23 9.72 -17.47
N ALA A 323 -12.29 9.56 -16.67
CA ALA A 323 -12.68 10.56 -15.69
C ALA A 323 -11.61 10.78 -14.63
N HIS A 324 -11.02 9.71 -14.11
CA HIS A 324 -9.97 9.80 -13.12
C HIS A 324 -8.74 10.57 -13.63
N GLN A 325 -8.26 10.24 -14.84
CA GLN A 325 -7.11 10.94 -15.44
C GLN A 325 -7.40 12.41 -15.72
N ARG A 326 -8.62 12.74 -16.19
CA ARG A 326 -9.04 14.13 -16.36
C ARG A 326 -9.05 14.89 -15.03
N GLN A 327 -9.61 14.32 -13.97
CA GLN A 327 -9.71 14.97 -12.66
C GLN A 327 -8.33 15.17 -12.02
N ALA A 328 -7.41 14.20 -12.19
CA ALA A 328 -6.02 14.34 -11.76
C ALA A 328 -5.31 15.47 -12.52
N ALA A 329 -5.43 15.53 -13.85
CA ALA A 329 -4.84 16.59 -14.67
C ALA A 329 -5.40 17.98 -14.33
N GLN A 330 -6.72 18.10 -14.17
CA GLN A 330 -7.37 19.35 -13.77
C GLN A 330 -6.92 19.81 -12.39
N THR A 331 -6.79 18.89 -11.43
CA THR A 331 -6.30 19.22 -10.09
C THR A 331 -4.87 19.72 -10.15
N LYS A 332 -3.96 19.02 -10.83
CA LYS A 332 -2.56 19.47 -11.00
C LYS A 332 -2.49 20.87 -11.60
N ALA A 333 -3.17 21.09 -12.72
CA ALA A 333 -3.17 22.38 -13.40
C ALA A 333 -3.72 23.51 -12.51
N ALA A 334 -4.78 23.26 -11.74
CA ALA A 334 -5.35 24.26 -10.84
C ALA A 334 -4.39 24.61 -9.69
N LEU A 335 -3.76 23.61 -9.07
CA LEU A 335 -2.82 23.82 -7.96
C LEU A 335 -1.53 24.49 -8.45
N GLU A 336 -1.00 24.10 -9.61
CA GLU A 336 0.15 24.75 -10.24
C GLU A 336 -0.14 26.22 -10.60
N ALA A 337 -1.32 26.50 -11.17
CA ALA A 337 -1.74 27.88 -11.47
C ALA A 337 -1.89 28.75 -10.22
N ALA A 338 -2.18 28.15 -9.06
CA ALA A 338 -2.21 28.81 -7.76
C ALA A 338 -0.82 28.97 -7.11
N GLY A 339 0.26 28.60 -7.80
CA GLY A 339 1.63 28.73 -7.33
C GLY A 339 1.98 27.78 -6.17
N LEU A 340 1.26 26.67 -6.02
CA LEU A 340 1.57 25.64 -5.03
C LEU A 340 2.73 24.74 -5.52
N PRO A 341 3.58 24.23 -4.62
CA PRO A 341 4.73 23.39 -4.97
C PRO A 341 4.30 21.94 -5.29
N VAL A 342 3.57 21.77 -6.38
CA VAL A 342 3.13 20.45 -6.88
C VAL A 342 4.32 19.73 -7.51
N LEU A 343 4.58 18.49 -7.10
CA LEU A 343 5.56 17.65 -7.79
C LEU A 343 5.01 17.26 -9.16
N HIS A 344 5.82 17.43 -10.21
CA HIS A 344 5.41 17.00 -11.54
C HIS A 344 5.36 15.47 -11.62
N THR A 345 4.20 14.92 -11.96
CA THR A 345 3.99 13.47 -12.10
C THR A 345 3.18 13.18 -13.36
N GLU A 346 3.37 11.99 -13.95
CA GLU A 346 2.56 11.52 -15.07
C GLU A 346 1.34 10.69 -14.63
N THR A 347 1.17 10.49 -13.32
CA THR A 347 0.16 9.58 -12.76
C THR A 347 -1.00 10.31 -12.09
N HIS A 348 -1.91 9.57 -11.48
CA HIS A 348 -3.08 10.11 -10.79
C HIS A 348 -2.76 10.70 -9.39
N ILE A 349 -1.54 10.53 -8.90
CA ILE A 349 -1.10 11.01 -7.58
C ILE A 349 -0.63 12.46 -7.73
N VAL A 350 -1.10 13.34 -6.84
CA VAL A 350 -0.78 14.78 -6.83
C VAL A 350 -0.09 15.14 -5.51
N PRO A 351 1.25 15.03 -5.43
CA PRO A 351 2.01 15.42 -4.24
C PRO A 351 2.19 16.93 -4.19
N VAL A 352 1.83 17.56 -3.07
CA VAL A 352 2.11 18.97 -2.80
C VAL A 352 3.17 19.05 -1.70
N MET A 353 4.35 19.54 -2.05
CA MET A 353 5.53 19.52 -1.18
C MET A 353 5.40 20.50 -0.03
N VAL A 354 5.83 20.09 1.16
CA VAL A 354 5.89 20.93 2.36
C VAL A 354 7.31 20.98 2.93
N GLY A 355 8.03 19.85 2.94
CA GLY A 355 9.44 19.76 3.33
C GLY A 355 9.71 19.83 4.84
N ASP A 356 8.66 19.92 5.66
CA ASP A 356 8.74 19.90 7.11
C ASP A 356 7.55 19.14 7.71
N ALA A 357 7.83 18.25 8.66
CA ALA A 357 6.82 17.36 9.24
C ALA A 357 5.79 18.08 10.13
N GLU A 358 6.20 19.14 10.82
CA GLU A 358 5.33 19.93 11.72
C GLU A 358 4.39 20.78 10.89
N LEU A 359 4.94 21.49 9.91
CA LEU A 359 4.18 22.31 8.98
C LEU A 359 3.24 21.47 8.10
N CYS A 360 3.68 20.28 7.67
CA CYS A 360 2.83 19.36 6.92
C CYS A 360 1.62 18.90 7.74
N LYS A 361 1.84 18.58 9.02
CA LYS A 361 0.74 18.27 9.94
C LYS A 361 -0.16 19.48 10.18
N ALA A 362 0.42 20.65 10.45
CA ALA A 362 -0.33 21.88 10.69
C ALA A 362 -1.21 22.24 9.49
N ALA A 363 -0.69 22.10 8.27
CA ALA A 363 -1.45 22.32 7.04
C ALA A 363 -2.64 21.35 6.93
N ALA A 364 -2.42 20.06 7.18
CA ALA A 364 -3.49 19.07 7.17
C ALA A 364 -4.57 19.32 8.24
N ASP A 365 -4.16 19.69 9.46
CA ASP A 365 -5.07 20.04 10.54
C ASP A 365 -5.89 21.28 10.16
N HIS A 366 -5.25 22.33 9.63
CA HIS A 366 -5.91 23.58 9.21
C HIS A 366 -6.93 23.33 8.08
N LEU A 367 -6.57 22.51 7.08
CA LEU A 367 -7.49 22.09 6.02
C LEU A 367 -8.72 21.37 6.58
N LEU A 368 -8.54 20.49 7.56
CA LEU A 368 -9.63 19.73 8.15
C LEU A 368 -10.51 20.60 9.06
N GLU A 369 -9.89 21.44 9.89
CA GLU A 369 -10.54 22.25 10.92
C GLU A 369 -11.20 23.51 10.37
N CYS A 370 -10.56 24.21 9.43
CA CYS A 370 -11.10 25.43 8.85
C CYS A 370 -11.96 25.11 7.62
N HIS A 371 -11.46 24.28 6.71
CA HIS A 371 -12.05 24.11 5.37
C HIS A 371 -12.93 22.87 5.20
N GLY A 372 -12.86 21.93 6.13
CA GLY A 372 -13.56 20.65 6.02
C GLY A 372 -13.00 19.78 4.89
N ILE A 373 -11.69 19.89 4.63
CA ILE A 373 -10.95 19.14 3.62
C ILE A 373 -10.04 18.16 4.34
N TYR A 374 -10.20 16.86 4.07
CA TYR A 374 -9.35 15.84 4.65
C TYR A 374 -8.26 15.40 3.67
N ILE A 375 -7.02 15.76 3.98
CA ILE A 375 -5.81 15.29 3.33
C ILE A 375 -4.85 14.81 4.42
N GLN A 376 -4.36 13.59 4.30
CA GLN A 376 -3.41 13.03 5.26
C GLN A 376 -2.00 13.61 5.02
N PRO A 377 -1.32 14.12 6.06
CA PRO A 377 0.09 14.50 5.94
C PRO A 377 0.97 13.25 5.83
N ILE A 378 1.91 13.27 4.89
CA ILE A 378 2.85 12.18 4.65
C ILE A 378 4.23 12.59 5.19
N ASN A 379 4.62 11.93 6.28
CA ASN A 379 5.88 12.16 7.00
C ASN A 379 6.70 10.86 7.11
N TYR A 380 7.95 10.96 7.58
CA TYR A 380 8.79 9.79 7.89
C TYR A 380 8.08 8.79 8.84
N PRO A 381 8.14 7.46 8.60
CA PRO A 381 9.03 6.77 7.68
C PRO A 381 8.42 6.50 6.29
N THR A 382 7.28 7.10 5.96
CA THR A 382 6.63 6.86 4.66
C THR A 382 7.36 7.58 3.53
N VAL A 383 7.92 8.76 3.79
CA VAL A 383 8.83 9.47 2.90
C VAL A 383 10.09 9.89 3.67
N PRO A 384 11.24 10.10 2.99
CA PRO A 384 12.45 10.64 3.61
C PRO A 384 12.20 11.99 4.30
N ARG A 385 12.97 12.27 5.36
CA ARG A 385 12.88 13.55 6.07
C ARG A 385 13.28 14.70 5.15
N GLY A 386 12.60 15.84 5.27
CA GLY A 386 12.80 17.00 4.38
C GLY A 386 12.01 16.90 3.07
N THR A 387 11.29 15.80 2.85
CA THR A 387 10.45 15.57 1.67
C THR A 387 8.98 15.38 2.03
N GLU A 388 8.58 15.86 3.21
CA GLU A 388 7.20 15.79 3.70
C GLU A 388 6.24 16.49 2.74
N ARG A 389 5.05 15.93 2.57
CA ARG A 389 4.09 16.38 1.54
C ARG A 389 2.66 16.04 1.90
N LEU A 390 1.73 16.81 1.33
CA LEU A 390 0.33 16.43 1.27
C LEU A 390 0.10 15.59 0.02
N ARG A 391 -0.41 14.37 0.19
CA ARG A 391 -0.69 13.46 -0.92
C ARG A 391 -2.15 13.51 -1.30
N ILE A 392 -2.44 14.18 -2.41
CA ILE A 392 -3.79 14.35 -2.95
C ILE A 392 -4.02 13.28 -4.01
N THR A 393 -5.20 12.65 -3.96
CA THR A 393 -5.62 11.58 -4.85
C THR A 393 -7.04 11.88 -5.35
N PRO A 394 -7.16 12.74 -6.38
CA PRO A 394 -8.45 13.04 -6.99
C PRO A 394 -9.11 11.76 -7.51
N SER A 395 -10.43 11.76 -7.61
CA SER A 395 -11.22 10.65 -8.13
C SER A 395 -12.16 11.17 -9.22
N PRO A 396 -12.82 10.30 -10.00
CA PRO A 396 -13.88 10.68 -10.93
C PRO A 396 -15.01 11.54 -10.32
N PHE A 397 -15.16 11.50 -8.99
CA PHE A 397 -16.24 12.15 -8.25
C PHE A 397 -15.83 13.50 -7.65
N HIS A 398 -14.58 13.93 -7.85
CA HIS A 398 -14.14 15.27 -7.49
C HIS A 398 -14.43 16.23 -8.64
N ASP A 399 -15.54 16.96 -8.55
CA ASP A 399 -15.97 17.88 -9.60
C ASP A 399 -15.13 19.17 -9.64
N ALA A 400 -15.36 20.00 -10.67
CA ALA A 400 -14.63 21.24 -10.87
C ALA A 400 -14.78 22.23 -9.70
N ALA A 401 -15.95 22.31 -9.07
CA ALA A 401 -16.20 23.20 -7.94
C ALA A 401 -15.46 22.72 -6.68
N GLN A 402 -15.35 21.40 -6.49
CA GLN A 402 -14.55 20.82 -5.43
C GLN A 402 -13.05 21.07 -5.65
N ILE A 403 -12.55 20.95 -6.89
CA ILE A 403 -11.16 21.29 -7.24
C ILE A 403 -10.87 22.77 -6.98
N GLU A 404 -11.78 23.67 -7.36
CA GLU A 404 -11.65 25.11 -7.08
C GLU A 404 -11.60 25.38 -5.57
N LYS A 405 -12.52 24.79 -4.81
CA LYS A 405 -12.55 24.90 -3.34
C LYS A 405 -11.26 24.36 -2.71
N LEU A 406 -10.77 23.21 -3.17
CA LEU A 406 -9.50 22.65 -2.71
C LEU A 406 -8.34 23.61 -2.96
N THR A 407 -8.27 24.15 -4.17
CA THR A 407 -7.20 25.07 -4.59
C THR A 407 -7.18 26.32 -3.73
N ALA A 408 -8.34 26.94 -3.53
CA ALA A 408 -8.47 28.13 -2.68
C ALA A 408 -8.10 27.84 -1.21
N ALA A 409 -8.56 26.71 -0.66
CA ALA A 409 -8.25 26.32 0.71
C ALA A 409 -6.76 26.03 0.92
N LEU A 410 -6.11 25.34 -0.03
CA LEU A 410 -4.67 25.09 0.01
C LEU A 410 -3.89 26.39 -0.09
N ALA A 411 -4.25 27.29 -1.01
CA ALA A 411 -3.57 28.57 -1.14
C ALA A 411 -3.68 29.40 0.16
N GLU A 412 -4.86 29.46 0.78
CA GLU A 412 -5.05 30.13 2.06
C GLU A 412 -4.25 29.46 3.18
N THR A 413 -4.26 28.12 3.26
CA THR A 413 -3.50 27.37 4.26
C THR A 413 -2.01 27.64 4.14
N TRP A 414 -1.51 27.70 2.90
CA TRP A 414 -0.12 28.03 2.61
C TRP A 414 0.24 29.44 3.07
N ASP A 415 -0.61 30.44 2.84
CA ASP A 415 -0.39 31.81 3.30
C ASP A 415 -0.48 31.93 4.82
N ALA A 416 -1.46 31.27 5.45
CA ALA A 416 -1.67 31.32 6.90
C ALA A 416 -0.52 30.72 7.70
N LEU A 417 0.18 29.74 7.12
CA LEU A 417 1.29 29.01 7.74
C LEU A 417 2.67 29.41 7.19
N ASP A 418 2.75 30.43 6.32
CA ASP A 418 3.98 30.89 5.66
C ASP A 418 4.77 29.75 4.99
N LEU A 419 4.06 28.89 4.26
CA LEU A 419 4.63 27.70 3.64
C LEU A 419 5.34 28.02 2.31
N PRO A 420 6.37 27.22 1.93
CA PRO A 420 7.06 27.41 0.67
C PRO A 420 6.15 27.27 -0.55
N ARG A 421 6.35 28.15 -1.54
CA ARG A 421 5.58 28.19 -2.81
C ARG A 421 6.34 27.51 -3.96
N ALA A 422 5.72 27.45 -5.13
CA ALA A 422 6.36 26.93 -6.34
C ALA A 422 7.72 27.62 -6.61
N GLY A 423 8.70 26.83 -7.05
CA GLY A 423 10.08 27.29 -7.27
C GLY A 423 11.02 27.12 -6.05
N THR A 424 10.50 26.73 -4.89
CA THR A 424 11.35 26.29 -3.76
C THR A 424 12.07 24.99 -4.11
N VAL A 425 13.38 24.96 -3.88
CA VAL A 425 14.18 23.73 -3.94
C VAL A 425 14.02 22.99 -2.62
N PHE A 426 13.29 21.89 -2.64
CA PHE A 426 13.22 20.97 -1.50
C PHE A 426 14.46 20.07 -1.48
N VAL A 427 14.80 19.54 -0.31
CA VAL A 427 15.90 18.58 -0.17
C VAL A 427 15.57 17.37 -1.05
N GLU A 428 16.49 16.97 -1.94
CA GLU A 428 16.35 15.70 -2.65
C GLU A 428 16.35 14.56 -1.63
N ALA A 429 15.49 13.56 -1.82
CA ALA A 429 15.48 12.38 -0.98
C ALA A 429 16.91 11.80 -0.89
N ALA A 430 17.52 11.88 0.30
CA ALA A 430 18.80 11.23 0.52
C ALA A 430 18.58 9.71 0.40
N GLU A 431 19.32 9.09 -0.52
CA GLU A 431 19.26 7.64 -0.82
C GLU A 431 19.57 6.74 0.38
#